data_AF-A0A7W1PLL2-F1
#
_entry.id   AF-A0A7W1PLL2-F1
#
_cell.length_a   1.000
_cell.length_b   1.000
_cell.length_c   1.000
_cell.angle_alpha   90.00
_cell.angle_beta   90.00
_cell.angle_gamma   90.00
#
_symmetry.space_group_name_H-M   'P 1'
#
loop_
_entity.id
_entity.type
_entity.pdbx_description
1 polymer ?
#
loop_
_entity_poly.entity_id
_entity_poly.type
_entity_poly.pdbx_seq_one_letter_code
_entity_poly.pdbx_strand_id
1 'polypeptide(L)'
;MRGAEPGQRVMFSYVDLEQRVPGDHPLRAIQALVEPVLPELSPRFAALYAESGRPSIPPEQLLRALLLQVLYTVRSERQLMEQLDYNLLFRWFVGLGMDAPVWHPTTFSKNRDRLLAGQIAEAFFAGVLRQAGSRALLSHEHFTVDGTLLEAWASQKSFRPPDAPTSGNDDDPGNPTVSFRGQRRSNATHRSVTDPEARLAKKGVGKEAKLSYQASVLLENRHGLVVATAVSAPSGTAEVEQAIELGATQAPRAGRRTLGADKGYDQRSFITGLRGLGWTPHLAQGPASILDGRTTRHAGYATSQQRRKRVEESFGWGKTVGLLRKLRHRGRELIDWIFTFTMAAYNLVRLRTLIGVGVGT
;
A
#
# COMPACT_ATOMS: atom_id res chain seq x y z
N MET A 1 44.59 1.74 -25.46
CA MET A 1 44.13 0.88 -26.57
C MET A 1 42.61 0.92 -26.62
N ARG A 2 42.01 1.21 -27.78
CA ARG A 2 40.56 1.13 -27.96
C ARG A 2 40.20 -0.35 -28.11
N GLY A 3 39.28 -0.86 -27.28
CA GLY A 3 38.76 -2.23 -27.42
C GLY A 3 38.07 -2.40 -28.78
N ALA A 4 38.20 -3.58 -29.37
CA ALA A 4 37.39 -3.94 -30.53
C ALA A 4 35.93 -4.12 -30.07
N GLU A 5 34.97 -3.75 -30.93
CA GLU A 5 33.55 -4.10 -30.74
C GLU A 5 33.31 -5.47 -31.38
N PRO A 6 33.32 -6.58 -30.62
CA PRO A 6 32.86 -7.85 -31.14
C PRO A 6 31.38 -7.73 -31.50
N GLY A 7 31.03 -8.10 -32.73
CA GLY A 7 29.65 -8.10 -33.22
C GLY A 7 28.73 -8.88 -32.29
N GLN A 8 27.58 -8.28 -31.99
CA GLN A 8 26.64 -8.65 -30.92
C GLN A 8 25.97 -10.03 -31.04
N ARG A 9 26.35 -10.86 -32.00
CA ARG A 9 25.65 -12.09 -32.37
C ARG A 9 26.39 -13.32 -31.89
N VAL A 10 26.18 -13.65 -30.62
CA VAL A 10 26.48 -14.98 -30.09
C VAL A 10 25.20 -15.82 -30.19
N MET A 11 25.26 -16.97 -30.86
CA MET A 11 24.09 -17.83 -31.11
C MET A 11 23.58 -18.52 -29.83
N PHE A 12 24.46 -18.75 -28.84
CA PHE A 12 24.14 -19.40 -27.57
C PHE A 12 24.80 -18.67 -26.39
N SER A 13 24.07 -18.48 -25.29
CA SER A 13 24.60 -17.95 -24.04
C SER A 13 24.42 -18.98 -22.92
N TYR A 14 25.51 -19.37 -22.26
CA TYR A 14 25.51 -20.32 -21.15
C TYR A 14 25.55 -19.65 -19.77
N VAL A 15 25.24 -18.34 -19.71
CA VAL A 15 25.30 -17.56 -18.47
C VAL A 15 23.95 -17.64 -17.75
N ASP A 16 23.96 -18.21 -16.54
CA ASP A 16 22.80 -18.27 -15.64
C ASP A 16 22.27 -16.86 -15.32
N LEU A 17 20.95 -16.71 -15.20
CA LEU A 17 20.30 -15.49 -14.71
C LEU A 17 20.85 -15.06 -13.35
N GLU A 18 21.16 -16.02 -12.49
CA GLU A 18 21.75 -15.78 -11.16
C GLU A 18 23.06 -14.98 -11.26
N GLN A 19 23.91 -15.28 -12.24
CA GLN A 19 25.19 -14.61 -12.46
C GLN A 19 25.04 -13.23 -13.11
N ARG A 20 23.87 -12.94 -13.70
CA ARG A 20 23.60 -11.64 -14.32
C ARG A 20 23.13 -10.57 -13.34
N VAL A 21 22.71 -10.97 -12.14
CA VAL A 21 22.27 -10.05 -11.10
C VAL A 21 23.40 -9.82 -10.09
N PRO A 22 23.91 -8.58 -9.94
CA PRO A 22 24.98 -8.28 -9.00
C PRO A 22 24.66 -8.75 -7.57
N GLY A 23 25.66 -9.25 -6.85
CA GLY A 23 25.50 -9.81 -5.50
C GLY A 23 24.96 -8.81 -4.47
N ASP A 24 25.23 -7.52 -4.67
CA ASP A 24 24.78 -6.39 -3.85
C ASP A 24 23.47 -5.76 -4.34
N HIS A 25 22.85 -6.31 -5.39
CA HIS A 25 21.62 -5.75 -5.95
C HIS A 25 20.48 -5.78 -4.91
N PRO A 26 19.73 -4.68 -4.67
CA PRO A 26 18.73 -4.59 -3.60
C PRO A 26 17.62 -5.64 -3.65
N LEU A 27 17.27 -6.13 -4.85
CA LEU A 27 16.26 -7.20 -4.99
C LEU A 27 16.69 -8.54 -4.39
N ARG A 28 17.99 -8.81 -4.21
CA ARG A 28 18.47 -10.03 -3.54
C ARG A 28 18.04 -10.07 -2.08
N ALA A 29 18.27 -8.97 -1.37
CA ALA A 29 17.83 -8.85 0.01
C ALA A 29 16.30 -8.85 0.14
N ILE A 30 15.56 -8.28 -0.83
CA ILE A 30 14.09 -8.37 -0.86
C ILE A 30 13.65 -9.82 -1.13
N GLN A 31 14.26 -10.53 -2.08
CA GLN A 31 13.96 -11.92 -2.39
C GLN A 31 14.18 -12.80 -1.16
N ALA A 32 15.30 -12.63 -0.44
CA ALA A 32 15.59 -13.34 0.80
C ALA A 32 14.58 -13.09 1.92
N LEU A 33 13.89 -11.94 1.93
CA LEU A 33 12.80 -11.65 2.86
C LEU A 33 11.45 -12.23 2.42
N VAL A 34 11.25 -12.41 1.12
CA VAL A 34 10.00 -12.94 0.52
C VAL A 34 9.99 -14.46 0.50
N GLU A 35 11.13 -15.10 0.20
CA GLU A 35 11.30 -16.55 0.09
C GLU A 35 10.69 -17.33 1.28
N PRO A 36 10.93 -16.95 2.56
CA PRO A 36 10.35 -17.66 3.69
C PRO A 36 8.84 -17.44 3.85
N VAL A 37 8.29 -16.36 3.29
CA VAL A 37 6.86 -16.03 3.40
C VAL A 37 6.02 -16.85 2.42
N LEU A 38 6.58 -17.21 1.26
CA LEU A 38 5.82 -17.90 0.20
C LEU A 38 5.30 -19.29 0.62
N PRO A 39 6.10 -20.17 1.26
CA PRO A 39 5.59 -21.45 1.75
C PRO A 39 4.45 -21.31 2.77
N GLU A 40 4.47 -20.27 3.61
CA GLU A 40 3.39 -20.00 4.57
C GLU A 40 2.07 -19.65 3.88
N LEU A 41 2.12 -19.15 2.64
CA LEU A 41 0.95 -18.84 1.82
C LEU A 41 0.47 -20.04 0.99
N SER A 42 1.26 -21.11 0.88
CA SER A 42 0.96 -22.27 0.03
C SER A 42 -0.43 -22.88 0.27
N PRO A 43 -0.91 -23.06 1.53
CA PRO A 43 -2.27 -23.56 1.75
C PRO A 43 -3.37 -22.65 1.18
N ARG A 44 -3.18 -21.32 1.29
CA ARG A 44 -4.10 -20.33 0.72
C ARG A 44 -4.03 -20.31 -0.80
N PHE A 45 -2.83 -20.45 -1.35
CA PHE A 45 -2.62 -20.59 -2.79
C PHE A 45 -3.30 -21.82 -3.35
N ALA A 46 -3.16 -22.99 -2.70
CA ALA A 46 -3.82 -24.21 -3.14
C ALA A 46 -5.35 -24.05 -3.23
N ALA A 47 -5.96 -23.37 -2.26
CA ALA A 47 -7.41 -23.12 -2.26
C ALA A 47 -7.91 -22.21 -3.40
N LEU A 48 -7.02 -21.44 -4.04
CA LEU A 48 -7.37 -20.51 -5.13
C LEU A 48 -7.30 -21.12 -6.53
N TYR A 49 -6.71 -22.31 -6.64
CA TYR A 49 -6.45 -22.96 -7.92
C TYR A 49 -7.18 -24.29 -7.98
N ALA A 50 -7.73 -24.63 -9.14
CA ALA A 50 -8.33 -25.94 -9.36
C ALA A 50 -7.24 -27.02 -9.35
N GLU A 51 -7.56 -28.19 -8.80
CA GLU A 51 -6.64 -29.34 -8.75
C GLU A 51 -6.34 -29.91 -10.15
N SER A 52 -7.18 -29.60 -11.15
CA SER A 52 -7.04 -30.07 -12.53
C SER A 52 -7.29 -28.96 -13.55
N GLY A 53 -6.74 -29.12 -14.75
CA GLY A 53 -6.90 -28.20 -15.88
C GLY A 53 -5.58 -27.69 -16.44
N ARG A 54 -5.66 -26.71 -17.36
CA ARG A 54 -4.47 -26.06 -17.92
C ARG A 54 -3.71 -25.34 -16.80
N PRO A 55 -2.38 -25.55 -16.64
CA PRO A 55 -1.58 -24.83 -15.67
C PRO A 55 -1.75 -23.31 -15.84
N SER A 56 -2.13 -22.65 -14.74
CA SER A 56 -2.20 -21.19 -14.67
C SER A 56 -0.87 -20.61 -14.14
N ILE A 57 -0.79 -19.29 -14.05
CA ILE A 57 0.39 -18.61 -13.48
C ILE A 57 0.58 -19.06 -12.02
N PRO A 58 1.77 -19.56 -11.63
CA PRO A 58 2.08 -19.87 -10.24
C PRO A 58 1.85 -18.64 -9.34
N PRO A 59 1.12 -18.78 -8.21
CA PRO A 59 0.80 -17.64 -7.35
C PRO A 59 2.04 -16.99 -6.74
N GLU A 60 3.13 -17.74 -6.53
CA GLU A 60 4.41 -17.21 -6.07
C GLU A 60 5.04 -16.29 -7.12
N GLN A 61 5.05 -16.69 -8.39
CA GLN A 61 5.54 -15.86 -9.49
C GLN A 61 4.68 -14.61 -9.67
N LEU A 62 3.36 -14.75 -9.53
CA LEU A 62 2.41 -13.64 -9.59
C LEU A 62 2.66 -12.62 -8.47
N LEU A 63 2.86 -13.08 -7.23
CA LEU A 63 3.14 -12.21 -6.08
C LEU A 63 4.46 -11.46 -6.25
N ARG A 64 5.52 -12.16 -6.69
CA ARG A 64 6.83 -11.53 -6.99
C ARG A 64 6.73 -10.51 -8.13
N ALA A 65 5.93 -10.80 -9.17
CA ALA A 65 5.70 -9.84 -10.26
C ALA A 65 4.94 -8.59 -9.79
N LEU A 66 3.95 -8.74 -8.90
CA LEU A 66 3.25 -7.60 -8.28
C LEU A 66 4.18 -6.78 -7.39
N LEU A 67 5.12 -7.41 -6.67
CA LEU A 67 6.16 -6.68 -5.93
C LEU A 67 7.02 -5.81 -6.87
N LEU A 68 7.47 -6.34 -8.01
CA LEU A 68 8.20 -5.55 -9.00
C LEU A 68 7.38 -4.35 -9.48
N GLN A 69 6.07 -4.55 -9.67
CA GLN A 69 5.19 -3.48 -10.11
C GLN A 69 5.18 -2.30 -9.13
N VAL A 70 5.19 -2.58 -7.83
CA VAL A 70 5.27 -1.57 -6.77
C VAL A 70 6.69 -0.97 -6.70
N LEU A 71 7.71 -1.82 -6.59
CA LEU A 71 9.11 -1.41 -6.36
C LEU A 71 9.70 -0.58 -7.50
N TYR A 72 9.30 -0.85 -8.74
CA TYR A 72 9.77 -0.14 -9.94
C TYR A 72 8.71 0.79 -10.54
N THR A 73 7.60 1.03 -9.83
CA THR A 73 6.56 1.98 -10.28
C THR A 73 6.02 1.64 -11.68
N VAL A 74 5.90 0.35 -12.00
CA VAL A 74 5.43 -0.11 -13.31
C VAL A 74 3.93 0.12 -13.40
N ARG A 75 3.53 0.99 -14.33
CA ARG A 75 2.22 1.66 -14.26
C ARG A 75 1.06 0.78 -14.69
N SER A 76 1.32 -0.28 -15.45
CA SER A 76 0.29 -1.23 -15.89
C SER A 76 0.80 -2.67 -15.91
N GLU A 77 -0.13 -3.62 -15.88
CA GLU A 77 0.22 -5.04 -16.04
C GLU A 77 0.71 -5.35 -17.45
N ARG A 78 0.24 -4.62 -18.48
CA ARG A 78 0.77 -4.72 -19.84
C ARG A 78 2.25 -4.32 -19.89
N GLN A 79 2.60 -3.19 -19.27
CA GLN A 79 3.99 -2.76 -19.15
C GLN A 79 4.83 -3.74 -18.30
N LEU A 80 4.24 -4.36 -17.28
CA LEU A 80 4.91 -5.40 -16.50
C LEU A 80 5.22 -6.64 -17.35
N MET A 81 4.29 -7.07 -18.21
CA MET A 81 4.54 -8.19 -19.13
C MET A 81 5.61 -7.81 -20.15
N GLU A 82 5.56 -6.60 -20.72
CA GLU A 82 6.63 -6.09 -21.60
C GLU A 82 7.98 -6.11 -20.89
N GLN A 83 8.08 -5.62 -19.65
CA GLN A 83 9.32 -5.67 -18.88
C GLN A 83 9.79 -7.10 -18.61
N LEU A 84 8.89 -8.02 -18.28
CA LEU A 84 9.27 -9.44 -18.10
C LEU A 84 9.78 -10.08 -19.39
N ASP A 85 9.40 -9.57 -20.56
CA ASP A 85 9.82 -10.11 -21.85
C ASP A 85 11.31 -9.90 -22.12
N TYR A 86 11.83 -8.72 -21.77
CA TYR A 86 13.23 -8.35 -22.08
C TYR A 86 14.12 -8.10 -20.85
N ASN A 87 13.58 -7.90 -19.65
CA ASN A 87 14.36 -7.53 -18.47
C ASN A 87 14.78 -8.75 -17.65
N LEU A 88 16.03 -9.18 -17.82
CA LEU A 88 16.59 -10.37 -17.16
C LEU A 88 16.54 -10.26 -15.62
N LEU A 89 16.69 -9.07 -15.05
CA LEU A 89 16.57 -8.85 -13.61
C LEU A 89 15.16 -9.14 -13.11
N PHE A 90 14.14 -8.72 -13.88
CA PHE A 90 12.73 -8.96 -13.50
C PHE A 90 12.39 -10.43 -13.60
N ARG A 91 12.85 -11.11 -14.67
CA ARG A 91 12.69 -12.55 -14.83
C ARG A 91 13.33 -13.33 -13.69
N TRP A 92 14.57 -12.98 -13.35
CA TRP A 92 15.30 -13.54 -12.21
C TRP A 92 14.51 -13.38 -10.90
N PHE A 93 14.08 -12.16 -10.58
CA PHE A 93 13.35 -11.92 -9.32
C PHE A 93 12.03 -12.66 -9.26
N VAL A 94 11.31 -12.78 -10.39
CA VAL A 94 10.04 -13.52 -10.47
C VAL A 94 10.26 -15.03 -10.38
N GLY A 95 11.43 -15.53 -10.78
CA GLY A 95 11.68 -16.96 -10.97
C GLY A 95 11.14 -17.46 -12.32
N LEU A 96 11.17 -16.61 -13.35
CA LEU A 96 10.79 -16.94 -14.72
C LEU A 96 12.07 -17.27 -15.51
N GLY A 97 12.19 -18.49 -16.04
CA GLY A 97 13.38 -18.92 -16.80
C GLY A 97 13.64 -18.06 -18.04
N MET A 98 14.86 -17.97 -18.54
CA MET A 98 15.23 -17.01 -19.60
C MET A 98 14.36 -17.11 -20.87
N ASP A 99 14.12 -18.32 -21.35
CA ASP A 99 13.38 -18.59 -22.60
C ASP A 99 11.89 -18.87 -22.40
N ALA A 100 11.39 -18.82 -21.15
CA ALA A 100 9.98 -19.10 -20.88
C ALA A 100 9.07 -18.02 -21.53
N PRO A 101 7.93 -18.38 -22.13
CA PRO A 101 7.01 -17.36 -22.64
C PRO A 101 6.45 -16.51 -21.49
N VAL A 102 6.36 -15.19 -21.70
CA VAL A 102 5.69 -14.30 -20.75
C VAL A 102 4.17 -14.48 -20.82
N TRP A 103 3.49 -14.27 -19.71
CA TRP A 103 2.04 -14.38 -19.64
C TRP A 103 1.33 -13.26 -20.40
N HIS A 104 0.15 -13.57 -20.92
CA HIS A 104 -0.71 -12.54 -21.51
C HIS A 104 -1.25 -11.60 -20.42
N PRO A 105 -1.32 -10.27 -20.63
CA PRO A 105 -1.77 -9.32 -19.60
C PRO A 105 -3.14 -9.63 -19.00
N THR A 106 -4.11 -10.07 -19.81
CA THR A 106 -5.45 -10.41 -19.31
C THR A 106 -5.46 -11.66 -18.44
N THR A 107 -4.59 -12.63 -18.71
CA THR A 107 -4.41 -13.82 -17.86
C THR A 107 -3.81 -13.42 -16.52
N PHE A 108 -2.86 -12.49 -16.52
CA PHE A 108 -2.29 -11.93 -15.30
C PHE A 108 -3.35 -11.23 -14.45
N SER A 109 -4.15 -10.33 -15.04
CA SER A 109 -5.22 -9.62 -14.32
C SER A 109 -6.21 -10.59 -13.66
N LYS A 110 -6.66 -11.62 -14.40
CA LYS A 110 -7.60 -12.63 -13.88
C LYS A 110 -7.01 -13.42 -12.71
N ASN A 111 -5.71 -13.73 -12.73
CA ASN A 111 -5.07 -14.42 -11.61
C ASN A 111 -4.83 -13.50 -10.42
N ARG A 112 -4.53 -12.21 -10.63
CA ARG A 112 -4.47 -11.22 -9.54
C ARG A 112 -5.81 -11.13 -8.82
N ASP A 113 -6.92 -11.16 -9.55
CA ASP A 113 -8.27 -11.14 -8.94
C ASP A 113 -8.53 -12.39 -8.07
N ARG A 114 -7.87 -13.52 -8.32
CA ARG A 114 -7.89 -14.68 -7.41
C ARG A 114 -7.12 -14.41 -6.12
N LEU A 115 -5.96 -13.74 -6.20
CA LEU A 115 -5.21 -13.33 -4.99
C LEU A 115 -5.99 -12.34 -4.13
N LEU A 116 -6.82 -11.50 -4.77
CA LEU A 116 -7.78 -10.64 -4.07
C LEU A 116 -8.79 -11.48 -3.29
N ALA A 117 -9.48 -12.40 -3.97
CA ALA A 117 -10.48 -13.27 -3.36
C ALA A 117 -9.93 -14.13 -2.20
N GLY A 118 -8.64 -14.48 -2.22
CA GLY A 118 -7.97 -15.24 -1.16
C GLY A 118 -7.39 -14.43 -0.01
N GLN A 119 -7.61 -13.10 0.04
CA GLN A 119 -7.02 -12.20 1.04
C GLN A 119 -5.49 -12.31 1.13
N ILE A 120 -4.84 -12.54 -0.01
CA ILE A 120 -3.39 -12.83 -0.04
C ILE A 120 -2.56 -11.62 0.41
N ALA A 121 -3.00 -10.38 0.16
CA ALA A 121 -2.30 -9.18 0.61
C ALA A 121 -2.15 -9.14 2.14
N GLU A 122 -3.22 -9.42 2.89
CA GLU A 122 -3.21 -9.46 4.36
C GLU A 122 -2.30 -10.57 4.87
N ALA A 123 -2.41 -11.77 4.31
CA ALA A 123 -1.60 -12.92 4.71
C ALA A 123 -0.10 -12.68 4.43
N PHE A 124 0.21 -12.10 3.27
CA PHE A 124 1.58 -11.73 2.90
C PHE A 124 2.13 -10.62 3.81
N PHE A 125 1.34 -9.57 4.05
CA PHE A 125 1.70 -8.49 4.98
C PHE A 125 2.01 -9.03 6.38
N ALA A 126 1.17 -9.93 6.90
CA ALA A 126 1.40 -10.61 8.17
C ALA A 126 2.69 -11.47 8.15
N GLY A 127 3.00 -12.13 7.03
CA GLY A 127 4.26 -12.86 6.84
C GLY A 127 5.49 -11.96 6.89
N VAL A 128 5.44 -10.80 6.23
CA VAL A 128 6.50 -9.79 6.32
C VAL A 128 6.67 -9.28 7.76
N LEU A 129 5.57 -9.08 8.49
CA LEU A 129 5.65 -8.72 9.91
C LEU A 129 6.22 -9.84 10.79
N ARG A 130 5.93 -11.11 10.50
CA ARG A 130 6.60 -12.25 11.17
C ARG A 130 8.11 -12.23 10.94
N GLN A 131 8.55 -11.93 9.72
CA GLN A 131 9.98 -11.76 9.42
C GLN A 131 10.62 -10.61 10.21
N ALA A 132 9.90 -9.50 10.41
CA ALA A 132 10.38 -8.41 11.25
C ALA A 132 10.44 -8.82 12.74
N GLY A 133 9.40 -9.49 13.22
CA GLY A 133 9.28 -9.95 14.60
C GLY A 133 10.35 -10.97 15.00
N SER A 134 10.63 -11.96 14.14
CA SER A 134 11.67 -12.97 14.38
C SER A 134 13.08 -12.38 14.50
N ARG A 135 13.29 -11.16 13.98
CA ARG A 135 14.54 -10.40 14.05
C ARG A 135 14.53 -9.33 15.15
N ALA A 136 13.54 -9.34 16.04
CA ALA A 136 13.33 -8.35 17.10
C ALA A 136 13.23 -6.89 16.57
N LEU A 137 12.73 -6.72 15.34
CA LEU A 137 12.56 -5.41 14.69
C LEU A 137 11.17 -4.79 14.91
N LEU A 138 10.29 -5.43 15.69
CA LEU A 138 9.00 -4.84 16.08
C LEU A 138 9.00 -4.48 17.56
N SER A 139 8.57 -3.26 17.88
CA SER A 139 8.23 -2.87 19.26
C SER A 139 6.73 -3.02 19.50
N HIS A 140 6.36 -3.02 20.78
CA HIS A 140 4.97 -3.06 21.24
C HIS A 140 4.60 -1.86 22.12
N GLU A 141 5.50 -0.87 22.24
CA GLU A 141 5.36 0.24 23.19
C GLU A 141 4.74 1.48 22.55
N HIS A 142 5.24 1.88 21.37
CA HIS A 142 4.95 3.19 20.79
C HIS A 142 4.56 3.07 19.32
N PHE A 143 3.34 3.49 19.02
CA PHE A 143 2.79 3.47 17.68
C PHE A 143 2.32 4.87 17.26
N THR A 144 2.14 5.05 15.96
CA THR A 144 1.51 6.22 15.38
C THR A 144 0.42 5.78 14.43
N VAL A 145 -0.75 6.39 14.52
CA VAL A 145 -1.81 6.24 13.53
C VAL A 145 -1.96 7.53 12.75
N ASP A 146 -2.16 7.41 11.45
CA ASP A 146 -2.44 8.54 10.59
C ASP A 146 -3.18 8.09 9.33
N GLY A 147 -3.84 9.04 8.68
CA GLY A 147 -4.65 8.83 7.50
C GLY A 147 -4.13 9.56 6.27
N THR A 148 -4.51 9.07 5.10
CA THR A 148 -4.24 9.71 3.82
C THR A 148 -5.41 9.53 2.86
N LEU A 149 -5.64 10.55 2.04
CA LEU A 149 -6.48 10.43 0.85
C LEU A 149 -5.71 9.78 -0.30
N LEU A 150 -6.33 8.80 -0.95
CA LEU A 150 -5.90 8.19 -2.20
C LEU A 150 -6.81 8.69 -3.34
N GLU A 151 -6.26 9.39 -4.33
CA GLU A 151 -7.07 9.90 -5.45
C GLU A 151 -7.61 8.73 -6.29
N ALA A 152 -8.93 8.67 -6.46
CA ALA A 152 -9.60 7.61 -7.19
C ALA A 152 -9.40 7.72 -8.72
N TRP A 153 -9.54 6.60 -9.44
CA TRP A 153 -9.54 6.59 -10.91
C TRP A 153 -10.90 7.02 -11.49
N ALA A 154 -11.36 8.19 -11.08
CA ALA A 154 -12.65 8.76 -11.44
C ALA A 154 -12.53 10.24 -11.77
N SER A 155 -13.22 10.66 -12.82
CA SER A 155 -13.24 12.05 -13.25
C SER A 155 -14.23 12.86 -12.42
N GLN A 156 -13.95 14.14 -12.23
CA GLN A 156 -14.97 15.06 -11.72
C GLN A 156 -16.21 15.08 -12.64
N LYS A 157 -16.07 14.78 -13.94
CA LYS A 157 -17.22 14.70 -14.85
C LYS A 157 -18.15 13.52 -14.57
N SER A 158 -17.64 12.41 -14.04
CA SER A 158 -18.46 11.24 -13.74
C SER A 158 -19.27 11.39 -12.45
N PHE A 159 -18.95 12.37 -11.61
CA PHE A 159 -19.65 12.62 -10.35
C PHE A 159 -20.92 13.45 -10.56
N ARG A 160 -22.05 12.78 -10.78
CA ARG A 160 -23.33 13.42 -11.13
C ARG A 160 -24.44 12.99 -10.17
N PRO A 161 -25.58 13.68 -10.13
CA PRO A 161 -26.77 13.16 -9.46
C PRO A 161 -27.12 11.77 -10.02
N PRO A 162 -27.49 10.78 -9.18
CA PRO A 162 -27.77 9.42 -9.64
C PRO A 162 -28.77 9.34 -10.80
N ASP A 163 -29.81 10.19 -10.77
CA ASP A 163 -30.90 10.21 -11.75
C ASP A 163 -30.68 11.22 -12.89
N ALA A 164 -29.49 11.83 -12.98
CA ALA A 164 -29.22 12.77 -14.06
C ALA A 164 -29.17 12.03 -15.41
N PRO A 165 -29.94 12.48 -16.43
CA PRO A 165 -29.87 11.90 -17.75
C PRO A 165 -28.44 11.99 -18.27
N THR A 166 -27.96 10.93 -18.93
CA THR A 166 -26.69 11.01 -19.66
C THR A 166 -26.91 12.00 -20.80
N SER A 167 -26.37 13.21 -20.67
CA SER A 167 -26.42 14.23 -21.72
C SER A 167 -25.75 13.65 -22.96
N GLY A 168 -26.56 13.32 -23.96
CA GLY A 168 -26.13 12.70 -25.22
C GLY A 168 -25.77 13.70 -26.32
N ASN A 169 -25.59 14.98 -26.00
CA ASN A 169 -25.25 16.02 -26.97
C ASN A 169 -23.86 16.56 -26.67
N ASP A 170 -22.83 15.88 -27.15
CA ASP A 170 -21.49 16.43 -27.23
C ASP A 170 -20.80 15.86 -28.49
N ASP A 171 -20.14 16.72 -29.26
CA ASP A 171 -19.42 16.41 -30.50
C ASP A 171 -18.23 15.44 -30.30
N ASP A 172 -17.91 15.09 -29.05
CA ASP A 172 -16.93 14.08 -28.66
C ASP A 172 -17.52 13.15 -27.58
N PRO A 173 -17.99 11.94 -27.93
CA PRO A 173 -18.60 11.01 -26.99
C PRO A 173 -17.62 10.50 -25.90
N GLY A 174 -16.32 10.71 -26.06
CA GLY A 174 -15.30 10.29 -25.09
C GLY A 174 -15.01 11.32 -24.00
N ASN A 175 -15.16 12.62 -24.26
CA ASN A 175 -14.75 13.69 -23.34
C ASN A 175 -15.60 14.97 -23.44
N PRO A 176 -16.89 14.91 -23.05
CA PRO A 176 -17.82 16.04 -23.16
C PRO A 176 -17.34 17.29 -22.40
N THR A 177 -17.55 18.49 -22.97
CA THR A 177 -17.10 19.74 -22.35
C THR A 177 -18.10 20.22 -21.31
N VAL A 178 -17.99 19.68 -20.09
CA VAL A 178 -18.92 20.00 -19.00
C VAL A 178 -18.33 21.05 -18.05
N SER A 179 -19.04 22.16 -17.84
CA SER A 179 -18.70 23.18 -16.84
C SER A 179 -19.55 23.00 -15.57
N PHE A 180 -18.87 23.03 -14.41
CA PHE A 180 -19.50 22.87 -13.10
C PHE A 180 -19.41 24.14 -12.23
N ARG A 181 -19.02 25.28 -12.82
CA ARG A 181 -18.82 26.53 -12.09
C ARG A 181 -20.16 27.00 -11.48
N GLY A 182 -20.16 27.29 -10.19
CA GLY A 182 -21.34 27.73 -9.44
C GLY A 182 -22.25 26.61 -8.92
N GLN A 183 -22.00 25.34 -9.27
CA GLN A 183 -22.82 24.23 -8.79
C GLN A 183 -22.32 23.68 -7.45
N ARG A 184 -23.24 23.47 -6.50
CA ARG A 184 -22.94 22.83 -5.22
C ARG A 184 -22.99 21.31 -5.39
N ARG A 185 -21.85 20.66 -5.26
CA ARG A 185 -21.70 19.21 -5.44
C ARG A 185 -21.24 18.57 -4.13
N SER A 186 -21.92 17.51 -3.71
CA SER A 186 -21.67 16.87 -2.41
C SER A 186 -21.91 15.37 -2.45
N ASN A 187 -21.29 14.64 -1.51
CA ASN A 187 -21.51 13.21 -1.31
C ASN A 187 -22.93 12.86 -0.86
N ALA A 188 -23.80 13.81 -0.52
CA ALA A 188 -25.22 13.50 -0.31
C ALA A 188 -25.95 13.40 -1.66
N THR A 189 -25.65 14.34 -2.55
CA THR A 189 -26.41 14.60 -3.79
C THR A 189 -25.85 13.95 -5.06
N HIS A 190 -24.58 13.55 -5.06
CA HIS A 190 -23.88 13.12 -6.27
C HIS A 190 -23.12 11.81 -6.02
N ARG A 191 -22.94 11.01 -7.08
CA ARG A 191 -22.15 9.77 -7.09
C ARG A 191 -21.37 9.67 -8.40
N SER A 192 -20.20 9.03 -8.36
CA SER A 192 -19.40 8.80 -9.56
C SER A 192 -19.95 7.58 -10.30
N VAL A 193 -20.29 7.74 -11.59
CA VAL A 193 -20.80 6.62 -12.40
C VAL A 193 -19.72 5.61 -12.76
N THR A 194 -18.45 6.03 -12.80
CA THR A 194 -17.32 5.17 -13.13
C THR A 194 -16.76 4.42 -11.93
N ASP A 195 -16.97 4.97 -10.74
CA ASP A 195 -16.50 4.45 -9.46
C ASP A 195 -17.46 4.93 -8.36
N PRO A 196 -18.54 4.18 -8.09
CA PRO A 196 -19.59 4.60 -7.16
C PRO A 196 -19.17 4.62 -5.69
N GLU A 197 -18.04 3.99 -5.34
CA GLU A 197 -17.54 3.91 -3.97
C GLU A 197 -16.62 5.08 -3.60
N ALA A 198 -15.97 5.70 -4.59
CA ALA A 198 -15.20 6.91 -4.37
C ALA A 198 -16.07 8.05 -3.80
N ARG A 199 -15.49 8.87 -2.91
CA ARG A 199 -16.16 10.02 -2.30
C ARG A 199 -15.41 11.30 -2.57
N LEU A 200 -16.14 12.40 -2.73
CA LEU A 200 -15.58 13.73 -2.83
C LEU A 200 -14.99 14.14 -1.46
N ALA A 201 -13.68 14.36 -1.40
CA ALA A 201 -12.95 14.70 -0.20
C ALA A 201 -11.97 15.85 -0.47
N LYS A 202 -11.61 16.60 0.59
CA LYS A 202 -10.61 17.67 0.55
C LYS A 202 -9.52 17.38 1.58
N LYS A 203 -8.25 17.54 1.18
CA LYS A 203 -7.11 17.39 2.10
C LYS A 203 -7.03 18.53 3.14
N GLY A 204 -7.65 19.67 2.87
CA GLY A 204 -7.65 20.82 3.78
C GLY A 204 -8.32 22.04 3.19
N VAL A 205 -8.41 23.10 3.98
CA VAL A 205 -8.97 24.39 3.57
C VAL A 205 -8.18 24.94 2.37
N GLY A 206 -8.88 25.44 1.36
CA GLY A 206 -8.27 25.98 0.14
C GLY A 206 -7.66 24.94 -0.82
N LYS A 207 -7.73 23.64 -0.50
CA LYS A 207 -7.34 22.58 -1.43
C LYS A 207 -8.53 22.12 -2.27
N GLU A 208 -8.21 21.70 -3.49
CA GLU A 208 -9.19 21.14 -4.41
C GLU A 208 -9.85 19.89 -3.83
N ALA A 209 -11.14 19.71 -4.13
CA ALA A 209 -11.86 18.50 -3.79
C ALA A 209 -11.61 17.45 -4.87
N LYS A 210 -11.28 16.23 -4.45
CA LYS A 210 -11.04 15.09 -5.34
C LYS A 210 -11.92 13.93 -4.96
N LEU A 211 -12.26 13.10 -5.94
CA LEU A 211 -12.80 11.78 -5.65
C LEU A 211 -11.68 10.94 -5.07
N SER A 212 -11.90 10.34 -3.91
CA SER A 212 -10.85 9.69 -3.14
C SER A 212 -11.38 8.56 -2.27
N TYR A 213 -10.44 7.74 -1.83
CA TYR A 213 -10.57 6.80 -0.73
C TYR A 213 -9.79 7.31 0.48
N GLN A 214 -10.19 6.94 1.70
CA GLN A 214 -9.45 7.22 2.91
C GLN A 214 -8.68 5.94 3.26
N ALA A 215 -7.36 6.04 3.36
CA ALA A 215 -6.51 4.94 3.79
C ALA A 215 -5.79 5.33 5.07
N SER A 216 -5.65 4.40 6.00
CA SER A 216 -5.03 4.64 7.31
C SER A 216 -3.98 3.58 7.58
N VAL A 217 -2.91 3.96 8.27
CA VAL A 217 -1.88 3.02 8.73
C VAL A 217 -1.68 3.15 10.24
N LEU A 218 -1.37 2.03 10.87
CA LEU A 218 -0.73 2.01 12.18
C LEU A 218 0.75 1.69 11.98
N LEU A 219 1.62 2.56 12.46
CA LEU A 219 3.07 2.47 12.34
C LEU A 219 3.69 2.18 13.71
N GLU A 220 4.58 1.20 13.78
CA GLU A 220 5.48 0.99 14.92
C GLU A 220 6.64 2.00 14.85
N ASN A 221 6.88 2.77 15.92
CA ASN A 221 7.74 3.95 15.88
C ASN A 221 9.25 3.69 15.99
N ARG A 222 9.70 2.58 16.58
CA ARG A 222 11.11 2.21 16.76
C ARG A 222 11.78 2.06 15.41
N HIS A 223 11.20 1.25 14.52
CA HIS A 223 11.79 0.96 13.23
C HIS A 223 11.00 1.51 12.05
N GLY A 224 9.81 2.06 12.29
CA GLY A 224 8.99 2.70 11.24
C GLY A 224 8.41 1.64 10.31
N LEU A 225 7.89 0.56 10.88
CA LEU A 225 7.24 -0.51 10.14
C LEU A 225 5.73 -0.31 10.24
N VAL A 226 5.02 -0.42 9.13
CA VAL A 226 3.56 -0.42 9.12
C VAL A 226 3.10 -1.75 9.68
N VAL A 227 2.26 -1.75 10.71
CA VAL A 227 1.79 -2.98 11.40
C VAL A 227 0.32 -3.28 11.17
N ALA A 228 -0.45 -2.30 10.70
CA ALA A 228 -1.83 -2.49 10.28
C ALA A 228 -2.21 -1.43 9.24
N THR A 229 -3.17 -1.77 8.39
CA THR A 229 -3.68 -0.95 7.29
C THR A 229 -5.19 -1.06 7.24
N ALA A 230 -5.86 -0.01 6.77
CA ALA A 230 -7.30 -0.04 6.48
C ALA A 230 -7.62 0.96 5.37
N VAL A 231 -8.59 0.62 4.53
CA VAL A 231 -9.20 1.54 3.56
C VAL A 231 -10.70 1.63 3.75
N SER A 232 -11.22 2.86 3.77
CA SER A 232 -12.64 3.16 3.83
C SER A 232 -13.05 4.28 2.87
N ALA A 233 -14.35 4.55 2.83
CA ALA A 233 -14.88 5.72 2.17
C ALA A 233 -14.62 6.98 3.03
N PRO A 234 -14.09 8.08 2.46
CA PRO A 234 -13.91 9.32 3.19
C PRO A 234 -15.22 9.81 3.82
N SER A 235 -15.19 10.06 5.12
CA SER A 235 -16.27 10.65 5.90
C SER A 235 -15.68 11.62 6.94
N GLY A 236 -16.54 12.39 7.62
CA GLY A 236 -16.07 13.30 8.68
C GLY A 236 -15.51 12.59 9.91
N THR A 237 -15.83 11.30 10.10
CA THR A 237 -15.42 10.50 11.27
C THR A 237 -14.57 9.28 10.90
N ALA A 238 -14.52 8.90 9.62
CA ALA A 238 -13.89 7.67 9.14
C ALA A 238 -12.41 7.53 9.55
N GLU A 239 -11.69 8.65 9.61
CA GLU A 239 -10.29 8.66 10.01
C GLU A 239 -10.10 8.31 11.49
N VAL A 240 -10.97 8.82 12.36
CA VAL A 240 -10.97 8.55 13.81
C VAL A 240 -11.45 7.12 14.09
N GLU A 241 -12.51 6.69 13.43
CA GLU A 241 -13.08 5.33 13.57
C GLU A 241 -12.05 4.26 13.16
N GLN A 242 -11.48 4.39 11.96
CA GLN A 242 -10.40 3.49 11.51
C GLN A 242 -9.20 3.52 12.44
N ALA A 243 -8.84 4.68 13.00
CA ALA A 243 -7.70 4.74 13.89
C ALA A 243 -7.90 3.93 15.18
N ILE A 244 -9.14 3.88 15.70
CA ILE A 244 -9.51 3.02 16.82
C ILE A 244 -9.47 1.55 16.40
N GLU A 245 -10.04 1.21 15.24
CA GLU A 245 -10.04 -0.16 14.69
C GLU A 245 -8.60 -0.68 14.51
N LEU A 246 -7.72 0.13 13.91
CA LEU A 246 -6.31 -0.18 13.76
C LEU A 246 -5.63 -0.36 15.12
N GLY A 247 -5.90 0.50 16.09
CA GLY A 247 -5.40 0.34 17.46
C GLY A 247 -5.87 -0.95 18.15
N ALA A 248 -7.07 -1.44 17.81
CA ALA A 248 -7.64 -2.67 18.35
C ALA A 248 -7.02 -3.95 17.74
N THR A 249 -6.42 -3.86 16.54
CA THR A 249 -5.69 -4.99 15.93
C THR A 249 -4.50 -5.46 16.76
N GLN A 250 -4.00 -4.60 17.66
CA GLN A 250 -2.85 -4.92 18.49
C GLN A 250 -3.31 -5.59 19.79
N ALA A 251 -2.97 -6.88 19.92
CA ALA A 251 -3.31 -7.69 21.10
C ALA A 251 -3.01 -6.97 22.41
N PRO A 252 -3.94 -6.95 23.39
CA PRO A 252 -3.69 -6.40 24.72
C PRO A 252 -2.42 -7.00 25.35
N ARG A 253 -1.59 -6.14 25.94
CA ARG A 253 -0.36 -6.57 26.63
C ARG A 253 -0.17 -5.78 27.92
N ALA A 254 0.44 -6.42 28.90
CA ALA A 254 0.89 -5.77 30.12
C ALA A 254 1.96 -4.72 29.79
N GLY A 255 1.92 -3.59 30.48
CA GLY A 255 2.85 -2.47 30.29
C GLY A 255 2.23 -1.29 29.57
N ARG A 256 2.97 -0.17 29.59
CA ARG A 256 2.52 1.09 29.00
C ARG A 256 2.63 1.02 27.48
N ARG A 257 1.52 1.26 26.79
CA ARG A 257 1.48 1.40 25.33
C ARG A 257 0.89 2.73 24.95
N THR A 258 1.47 3.37 23.96
CA THR A 258 1.09 4.72 23.55
C THR A 258 0.79 4.76 22.07
N LEU A 259 -0.24 5.50 21.70
CA LEU A 259 -0.63 5.68 20.31
C LEU A 259 -0.63 7.17 20.00
N GLY A 260 0.30 7.56 19.13
CA GLY A 260 0.45 8.92 18.67
C GLY A 260 -0.42 9.22 17.46
N ALA A 261 -0.90 10.44 17.36
CA ALA A 261 -1.63 10.89 16.18
C ALA A 261 -1.48 12.41 16.00
N ASP A 262 -1.96 12.91 14.86
CA ASP A 262 -1.96 14.33 14.57
C ASP A 262 -2.96 15.11 15.44
N LYS A 263 -3.08 16.44 15.22
CA LYS A 263 -3.97 17.30 16.01
C LYS A 263 -5.45 17.15 15.66
N GLY A 264 -5.78 16.68 14.46
CA GLY A 264 -7.14 16.43 14.01
C GLY A 264 -7.81 15.29 14.79
N TYR A 265 -7.01 14.39 15.36
CA TYR A 265 -7.46 13.31 16.24
C TYR A 265 -7.78 13.74 17.68
N ASP A 266 -7.51 15.00 18.08
CA ASP A 266 -7.80 15.51 19.43
C ASP A 266 -9.31 15.71 19.64
N GLN A 267 -10.02 14.58 19.71
CA GLN A 267 -11.46 14.47 19.83
C GLN A 267 -11.80 13.55 21.01
N ARG A 268 -12.87 13.89 21.74
CA ARG A 268 -13.30 13.12 22.92
C ARG A 268 -13.59 11.65 22.61
N SER A 269 -14.21 11.37 21.46
CA SER A 269 -14.48 10.00 20.99
C SER A 269 -13.20 9.19 20.81
N PHE A 270 -12.19 9.77 20.17
CA PHE A 270 -10.91 9.13 19.94
C PHE A 270 -10.15 8.84 21.24
N ILE A 271 -10.02 9.85 22.10
CA ILE A 271 -9.33 9.73 23.39
C ILE A 271 -10.00 8.65 24.26
N THR A 272 -11.35 8.62 24.29
CA THR A 272 -12.11 7.65 25.06
C THR A 272 -11.96 6.25 24.48
N GLY A 273 -12.06 6.09 23.16
CA GLY A 273 -11.87 4.81 22.47
C GLY A 273 -10.47 4.23 22.71
N LEU A 274 -9.42 5.04 22.57
CA LEU A 274 -8.05 4.62 22.84
C LEU A 274 -7.84 4.17 24.30
N ARG A 275 -8.34 4.95 25.26
CA ARG A 275 -8.24 4.59 26.69
C ARG A 275 -9.00 3.31 27.00
N GLY A 276 -10.16 3.09 26.38
CA GLY A 276 -10.93 1.84 26.50
C GLY A 276 -10.16 0.62 25.97
N LEU A 277 -9.31 0.80 24.97
CA LEU A 277 -8.40 -0.22 24.44
C LEU A 277 -7.08 -0.34 25.24
N GLY A 278 -6.91 0.43 26.31
CA GLY A 278 -5.70 0.45 27.14
C GLY A 278 -4.53 1.24 26.55
N TRP A 279 -4.77 2.10 25.55
CA TRP A 279 -3.75 2.98 24.96
C TRP A 279 -3.66 4.31 25.70
N THR A 280 -2.42 4.79 25.86
CA THR A 280 -2.16 6.18 26.27
C THR A 280 -2.10 7.09 25.03
N PRO A 281 -3.00 8.07 24.87
CA PRO A 281 -3.07 8.90 23.66
C PRO A 281 -1.96 9.96 23.61
N HIS A 282 -1.07 9.90 22.63
CA HIS A 282 0.00 10.88 22.41
C HIS A 282 -0.34 11.78 21.20
N LEU A 283 -1.39 12.60 21.33
CA LEU A 283 -1.89 13.42 20.22
C LEU A 283 -1.22 14.79 20.19
N ALA A 284 -0.99 15.35 19.01
CA ALA A 284 -0.51 16.73 18.90
C ALA A 284 -1.55 17.75 19.40
N GLN A 285 -1.14 18.66 20.28
CA GLN A 285 -2.04 19.64 20.88
C GLN A 285 -2.23 20.86 19.99
N GLY A 286 -3.48 21.30 19.86
CA GLY A 286 -3.84 22.65 19.42
C GLY A 286 -4.19 23.57 20.61
N PRO A 287 -4.53 24.84 20.35
CA PRO A 287 -4.88 25.80 21.42
C PRO A 287 -6.06 25.36 22.30
N ALA A 288 -7.00 24.59 21.76
CA ALA A 288 -8.19 24.09 22.45
C ALA A 288 -8.11 22.57 22.74
N SER A 289 -6.90 22.06 22.99
CA SER A 289 -6.67 20.63 23.21
C SER A 289 -7.43 20.07 24.41
N ILE A 290 -8.00 18.87 24.26
CA ILE A 290 -8.75 18.18 25.33
C ILE A 290 -7.79 17.30 26.17
N LEU A 291 -6.57 17.04 25.68
CA LEU A 291 -5.55 16.29 26.40
C LEU A 291 -5.02 17.07 27.61
N ASP A 292 -5.07 16.42 28.76
CA ASP A 292 -4.58 16.98 30.01
C ASP A 292 -3.10 16.67 30.29
N GLY A 293 -2.54 17.45 31.22
CA GLY A 293 -1.13 17.36 31.63
C GLY A 293 -0.70 16.01 32.18
N ARG A 294 -1.63 15.13 32.61
CA ARG A 294 -1.27 13.78 33.10
C ARG A 294 -0.70 12.93 31.98
N THR A 295 -1.13 13.16 30.74
CA THR A 295 -0.60 12.44 29.57
C THR A 295 0.63 13.13 28.99
N THR A 296 0.63 14.47 28.91
CA THR A 296 1.65 15.23 28.16
C THR A 296 2.93 15.52 28.94
N ARG A 297 2.90 15.46 30.29
CA ARG A 297 4.08 15.75 31.15
C ARG A 297 5.24 14.76 31.03
N HIS A 298 5.02 13.58 30.44
CA HIS A 298 6.02 12.51 30.41
C HIS A 298 7.00 12.70 29.25
N ALA A 299 8.29 12.44 29.46
CA ALA A 299 9.31 12.53 28.40
C ALA A 299 8.96 11.69 27.15
N GLY A 300 8.33 10.52 27.34
CA GLY A 300 7.86 9.67 26.24
C GLY A 300 6.82 10.34 25.32
N TYR A 301 6.05 11.30 25.83
CA TYR A 301 5.14 12.10 25.00
C TYR A 301 5.95 12.97 24.02
N ALA A 302 6.96 13.72 24.50
CA ALA A 302 7.81 14.54 23.64
C ALA A 302 8.53 13.70 22.55
N THR A 303 9.08 12.54 22.93
CA THR A 303 9.67 11.59 21.97
C THR A 303 8.66 11.12 20.93
N SER A 304 7.44 10.78 21.35
CA SER A 304 6.35 10.38 20.44
C SER A 304 6.03 11.48 19.42
N GLN A 305 6.00 12.75 19.85
CA GLN A 305 5.70 13.87 18.96
C GLN A 305 6.76 14.06 17.87
N GLN A 306 8.01 13.69 18.14
CA GLN A 306 9.08 13.70 17.14
C GLN A 306 8.97 12.48 16.22
N ARG A 307 8.79 11.28 16.79
CA ARG A 307 8.79 10.01 16.05
C ARG A 307 7.54 9.81 15.20
N ARG A 308 6.38 10.38 15.58
CA ARG A 308 5.12 10.23 14.81
C ARG A 308 5.25 10.66 13.34
N LYS A 309 6.12 11.63 13.05
CA LYS A 309 6.36 12.14 11.69
C LYS A 309 6.85 11.07 10.72
N ARG A 310 7.38 9.94 11.22
CA ARG A 310 7.83 8.82 10.39
C ARG A 310 6.69 8.15 9.62
N VAL A 311 5.44 8.28 10.05
CA VAL A 311 4.28 7.78 9.31
C VAL A 311 4.16 8.43 7.93
N GLU A 312 4.62 9.67 7.78
CA GLU A 312 4.66 10.37 6.51
C GLU A 312 5.67 9.75 5.52
N GLU A 313 6.67 9.03 6.01
CA GLU A 313 7.63 8.31 5.15
C GLU A 313 6.93 7.17 4.39
N SER A 314 6.04 6.42 5.05
CA SER A 314 5.30 5.31 4.40
C SER A 314 4.31 5.84 3.37
N PHE A 315 3.57 6.90 3.69
CA PHE A 315 2.68 7.56 2.74
C PHE A 315 3.42 8.24 1.60
N GLY A 316 4.53 8.93 1.89
CA GLY A 316 5.38 9.56 0.90
C GLY A 316 5.94 8.55 -0.09
N TRP A 317 6.46 7.43 0.41
CA TRP A 317 6.94 6.32 -0.41
C TRP A 317 5.80 5.68 -1.22
N GLY A 318 4.67 5.37 -0.59
CA GLY A 318 3.51 4.78 -1.26
C GLY A 318 2.97 5.64 -2.41
N LYS A 319 2.95 6.97 -2.24
CA LYS A 319 2.49 7.89 -3.29
C LYS A 319 3.52 8.15 -4.39
N THR A 320 4.81 8.04 -4.08
CA THR A 320 5.89 8.38 -5.03
C THR A 320 6.34 7.16 -5.81
N VAL A 321 6.48 6.03 -5.13
CA VAL A 321 6.98 4.76 -5.68
C VAL A 321 5.84 3.76 -5.83
N GLY A 322 5.04 3.60 -4.77
CA GLY A 322 4.02 2.54 -4.66
C GLY A 322 2.71 2.76 -5.44
N LEU A 323 2.68 3.71 -6.39
CA LEU A 323 1.53 3.97 -7.27
C LEU A 323 0.23 4.38 -6.55
N LEU A 324 0.31 4.89 -5.32
CA LEU A 324 -0.86 5.29 -4.52
C LEU A 324 -1.28 6.75 -4.66
N ARG A 325 -0.55 7.57 -5.44
CA ARG A 325 -0.89 8.99 -5.63
C ARG A 325 -2.22 9.16 -6.36
N LYS A 326 -2.39 8.41 -7.44
CA LYS A 326 -3.63 8.29 -8.20
C LYS A 326 -3.82 6.82 -8.52
N LEU A 327 -4.87 6.26 -7.94
CA LEU A 327 -5.22 4.86 -8.09
C LEU A 327 -5.53 4.57 -9.56
N ARG A 328 -5.27 3.34 -9.99
CA ARG A 328 -5.66 2.80 -11.30
C ARG A 328 -6.72 1.70 -11.21
N HIS A 329 -7.14 1.41 -9.98
CA HIS A 329 -8.09 0.37 -9.63
C HIS A 329 -9.29 1.04 -8.95
N ARG A 330 -10.43 0.35 -8.95
CA ARG A 330 -11.72 0.86 -8.48
C ARG A 330 -12.37 -0.16 -7.56
N GLY A 331 -13.21 0.32 -6.65
CA GLY A 331 -13.84 -0.51 -5.62
C GLY A 331 -12.96 -0.63 -4.38
N ARG A 332 -13.57 -0.49 -3.21
CA ARG A 332 -12.86 -0.41 -1.92
C ARG A 332 -12.06 -1.67 -1.63
N GLU A 333 -12.60 -2.84 -1.91
CA GLU A 333 -11.96 -4.13 -1.61
C GLU A 333 -10.63 -4.28 -2.35
N LEU A 334 -10.62 -4.03 -3.67
CA LEU A 334 -9.39 -4.07 -4.45
C LEU A 334 -8.39 -3.00 -4.00
N ILE A 335 -8.87 -1.79 -3.70
CA ILE A 335 -8.00 -0.69 -3.24
C ILE A 335 -7.38 -1.01 -1.88
N ASP A 336 -8.14 -1.61 -0.97
CA ASP A 336 -7.64 -2.08 0.32
C ASP A 336 -6.53 -3.12 0.12
N TRP A 337 -6.77 -4.12 -0.73
CA TRP A 337 -5.77 -5.13 -1.08
C TRP A 337 -4.49 -4.49 -1.62
N ILE A 338 -4.59 -3.55 -2.56
CA ILE A 338 -3.44 -2.86 -3.16
C ILE A 338 -2.71 -2.03 -2.12
N PHE A 339 -3.45 -1.33 -1.26
CA PHE A 339 -2.88 -0.50 -0.22
C PHE A 339 -2.10 -1.34 0.78
N THR A 340 -2.71 -2.41 1.30
CA THR A 340 -2.09 -3.39 2.21
C THR A 340 -0.86 -4.03 1.56
N PHE A 341 -0.96 -4.49 0.31
CA PHE A 341 0.17 -5.08 -0.41
C PHE A 341 1.31 -4.07 -0.63
N THR A 342 0.98 -2.81 -0.92
CA THR A 342 1.97 -1.73 -1.06
C THR A 342 2.66 -1.43 0.27
N MET A 343 1.95 -1.45 1.39
CA MET A 343 2.56 -1.29 2.72
C MET A 343 3.43 -2.50 3.10
N ALA A 344 3.11 -3.71 2.64
CA ALA A 344 4.00 -4.87 2.76
C ALA A 344 5.31 -4.64 1.99
N ALA A 345 5.23 -4.13 0.76
CA ALA A 345 6.41 -3.78 -0.04
C ALA A 345 7.25 -2.65 0.60
N TYR A 346 6.60 -1.64 1.18
CA TYR A 346 7.28 -0.61 1.98
C TYR A 346 8.07 -1.24 3.13
N ASN A 347 7.44 -2.14 3.89
CA ASN A 347 8.09 -2.85 4.99
C ASN A 347 9.29 -3.67 4.51
N LEU A 348 9.22 -4.35 3.36
CA LEU A 348 10.37 -5.07 2.79
C LEU A 348 11.55 -4.13 2.49
N VAL A 349 11.29 -2.96 1.90
CA VAL A 349 12.33 -1.94 1.64
C VAL A 349 12.94 -1.43 2.95
N ARG A 350 12.11 -1.24 3.98
CA ARG A 350 12.56 -0.80 5.30
C ARG A 350 13.39 -1.88 5.98
N LEU A 351 12.92 -3.12 6.00
CA LEU A 351 13.62 -4.28 6.57
C LEU A 351 14.96 -4.52 5.91
N ARG A 352 15.04 -4.45 4.56
CA ARG A 352 16.31 -4.51 3.84
C ARG A 352 17.33 -3.53 4.41
N THR A 353 16.90 -2.29 4.65
CA THR A 353 17.77 -1.24 5.17
C THR A 353 18.17 -1.50 6.62
N LEU A 354 17.22 -1.92 7.46
CA LEU A 354 17.47 -2.23 8.87
C LEU A 354 18.43 -3.41 9.05
N ILE A 355 18.29 -4.44 8.23
CA ILE A 355 19.15 -5.64 8.24
C ILE A 355 20.52 -5.30 7.66
N GLY A 356 20.59 -4.57 6.55
CA GLY A 356 21.85 -4.16 5.93
C GLY A 356 22.71 -3.28 6.84
N VAL A 357 22.10 -2.44 7.68
CA VAL A 357 22.80 -1.66 8.72
C VAL A 357 23.31 -2.56 9.87
N GLY A 358 22.75 -3.76 10.05
CA GLY A 358 23.15 -4.72 11.08
C GLY A 358 24.25 -5.72 10.67
N VAL A 359 24.73 -5.69 9.42
CA VAL A 359 25.84 -6.55 8.92
C VAL A 359 27.18 -5.78 8.90
N GLY A 360 27.25 -4.65 9.62
CA GLY A 360 28.45 -3.84 9.75
C GLY A 360 28.84 -3.60 11.20
N THR A 361 29.24 -4.66 11.92
CA THR A 361 30.21 -4.64 13.03
C THR A 361 30.82 -6.02 13.18
#